data_AF-Q4R472-F1
#
_entry.id   AF-Q4R472-F1
#
_cell.length_a   1.000
_cell.length_b   1.000
_cell.length_c   1.000
_cell.angle_alpha   90.00
_cell.angle_beta   90.00
_cell.angle_gamma   90.00
#
_symmetry.space_group_name_H-M   'P 1'
#
loop_
_entity.id
_entity.type
_entity.pdbx_description
1 polymer ?
#
loop_
_entity_poly.entity_id
_entity_poly.type
_entity_poly.pdbx_seq_one_letter_code
_entity_poly.pdbx_strand_id
1 'polypeptide(L)'
;MECCCVSSGISERMLSLLVVDVGNPEEVRLFSKGFLVALVQVMPWCSPQEWQRLHQLTRRLLEKQLLHVPYSLEYIQFVPLLNLKPFAQELQLSVLFLRTFQYLCSQSCHNWLPLEGWNHVVKLLCGSLTRLLDSVRLIQSAGPWAQGPEQDLTQEALFVYTQVFCHALHIMAMLHPEVCEPLYVLALETLTCYETLSKTNPSVSSLLQRAHEQRFLKSIAEGISPEERRQTLLQKMNSF
;
A
#
# COMPACT_ATOMS: atom_id res chain seq x y z
N MET A 1 -4.46 1.11 19.72
CA MET A 1 -3.37 2.01 19.28
C MET A 1 -2.29 2.15 20.33
N GLU A 2 -2.61 2.25 21.62
CA GLU A 2 -1.65 2.33 22.75
C GLU A 2 -0.51 1.29 22.71
N CYS A 3 -0.73 0.13 22.07
CA CYS A 3 0.28 -0.88 21.73
C CYS A 3 1.57 -0.30 21.09
N CYS A 4 1.54 0.89 20.49
CA CYS A 4 2.74 1.54 19.94
C CYS A 4 3.64 2.18 21.00
N CYS A 5 3.07 2.64 22.11
CA CYS A 5 3.78 3.35 23.18
C CYS A 5 4.15 2.44 24.36
N VAL A 6 3.59 1.23 24.44
CA VAL A 6 3.88 0.25 25.52
C VAL A 6 4.99 -0.73 25.12
N SER A 7 5.46 -1.53 26.08
CA SER A 7 6.44 -2.58 25.84
C SER A 7 5.87 -3.71 24.97
N SER A 8 6.74 -4.46 24.30
CA SER A 8 6.35 -5.59 23.44
C SER A 8 5.52 -6.63 24.19
N GLY A 9 5.91 -6.99 25.42
CA GLY A 9 5.19 -7.96 26.25
C GLY A 9 3.76 -7.52 26.61
N ILE A 10 3.55 -6.23 26.92
CA ILE A 10 2.21 -5.69 27.17
C ILE A 10 1.40 -5.68 25.87
N SER A 11 1.99 -5.20 24.77
CA SER A 11 1.35 -5.17 23.46
C SER A 11 0.90 -6.57 23.00
N GLU A 12 1.75 -7.58 23.19
CA GLU A 12 1.43 -8.99 22.91
C GLU A 12 0.29 -9.51 23.78
N ARG A 13 0.32 -9.18 25.08
CA ARG A 13 -0.76 -9.58 26.00
C ARG A 13 -2.08 -8.94 25.61
N MET A 14 -2.11 -7.63 25.32
CA MET A 14 -3.30 -6.91 24.85
C MET A 14 -3.85 -7.55 23.58
N LEU A 15 -3.00 -7.83 22.60
CA LEU A 15 -3.43 -8.47 21.34
C LEU A 15 -3.90 -9.92 21.54
N SER A 16 -3.37 -10.65 22.51
CA SER A 16 -3.83 -12.01 22.83
C SER A 16 -5.22 -12.03 23.49
N LEU A 17 -5.58 -10.95 24.17
CA LEU A 17 -6.86 -10.78 24.86
C LEU A 17 -7.91 -10.04 24.03
N LEU A 18 -7.51 -9.44 22.90
CA LEU A 18 -8.43 -8.77 21.99
C LEU A 18 -9.38 -9.79 21.37
N VAL A 19 -10.67 -9.58 21.58
CA VAL A 19 -11.75 -10.37 20.99
C VAL A 19 -12.58 -9.45 20.10
N VAL A 20 -12.80 -9.91 18.87
CA VAL A 20 -13.76 -9.35 17.91
C VAL A 20 -14.56 -10.54 17.42
N ASP A 21 -15.89 -10.46 17.42
CA ASP A 21 -16.74 -11.51 16.85
C ASP A 21 -16.58 -11.56 15.33
N VAL A 22 -15.63 -12.39 14.88
CA VAL A 22 -15.37 -12.62 13.45
C VAL A 22 -16.53 -13.32 12.74
N GLY A 23 -17.46 -13.94 13.47
CA GLY A 23 -18.68 -14.51 12.93
C GLY A 23 -19.73 -13.46 12.60
N ASN A 24 -19.58 -12.23 13.09
CA ASN A 24 -20.46 -11.11 12.85
C ASN A 24 -19.81 -10.05 11.96
N PRO A 25 -20.15 -9.99 10.66
CA PRO A 25 -19.56 -9.02 9.72
C PRO A 25 -19.73 -7.55 10.14
N GLU A 26 -20.80 -7.24 10.87
CA GLU A 26 -21.08 -5.89 11.35
C GLU A 26 -20.09 -5.45 12.44
N GLU A 27 -19.72 -6.37 13.34
CA GLU A 27 -18.75 -6.12 14.39
C GLU A 27 -17.34 -5.94 13.82
N VAL A 28 -16.93 -6.81 12.90
CA VAL A 28 -15.65 -6.68 12.18
C VAL A 28 -15.58 -5.36 11.42
N ARG A 29 -16.68 -4.97 10.74
CA ARG A 29 -16.76 -3.70 10.02
C ARG A 29 -16.65 -2.50 10.96
N LEU A 30 -17.31 -2.55 12.11
CA LEU A 30 -17.23 -1.50 13.12
C LEU A 30 -15.81 -1.37 13.67
N PHE A 31 -15.17 -2.51 13.99
CA PHE A 31 -13.78 -2.57 14.44
C PHE A 31 -12.83 -1.97 13.38
N SER A 32 -12.96 -2.38 12.11
CA SER A 32 -12.16 -1.84 11.00
C SER A 32 -12.29 -0.34 10.82
N LYS A 33 -13.52 0.18 10.90
CA LYS A 33 -13.78 1.63 10.81
C LYS A 33 -13.16 2.37 11.98
N GLY A 34 -13.35 1.87 13.20
CA GLY A 34 -12.75 2.43 14.41
C GLY A 34 -11.23 2.42 14.35
N PHE A 35 -10.63 1.33 13.86
CA PHE A 35 -9.20 1.20 13.66
C PHE A 35 -8.67 2.25 12.68
N LEU A 36 -9.33 2.45 11.53
CA LEU A 36 -8.94 3.47 10.55
C LEU A 36 -8.96 4.87 11.17
N VAL A 37 -10.04 5.24 11.87
CA VAL A 37 -10.14 6.54 12.55
C VAL A 37 -9.02 6.71 13.57
N ALA A 38 -8.74 5.68 14.36
CA ALA A 38 -7.66 5.72 15.35
C ALA A 38 -6.28 5.82 14.69
N LEU A 39 -6.06 5.17 13.55
CA LEU A 39 -4.82 5.26 12.77
C LEU A 39 -4.61 6.67 12.21
N VAL A 40 -5.65 7.28 11.64
CA VAL A 40 -5.66 8.67 11.15
C VAL A 40 -5.28 9.65 12.25
N GLN A 41 -5.82 9.46 13.46
CA GLN A 41 -5.49 10.31 14.59
C GLN A 41 -4.04 10.10 15.02
N VAL A 42 -3.58 8.85 15.13
CA VAL A 42 -2.29 8.55 15.74
C VAL A 42 -1.08 8.79 14.82
N MET A 43 -1.25 8.64 13.50
CA MET A 43 -0.17 8.75 12.52
C MET A 43 0.62 10.08 12.58
N PRO A 44 -0.02 11.26 12.69
CA PRO A 44 0.70 12.54 12.65
C PRO A 44 1.61 12.85 13.83
N TRP A 45 1.44 12.16 14.96
CA TRP A 45 2.27 12.34 16.16
C TRP A 45 3.09 11.11 16.51
N CYS A 46 3.09 10.08 15.67
CA CYS A 46 3.92 8.91 15.87
C CYS A 46 5.40 9.21 15.59
N SER A 47 6.28 8.85 16.51
CA SER A 47 7.69 8.69 16.13
C SER A 47 7.84 7.56 15.08
N PRO A 48 8.93 7.56 14.29
CA PRO A 48 9.19 6.47 13.36
C PRO A 48 9.19 5.09 14.02
N GLN A 49 9.64 4.97 15.27
CA GLN A 49 9.65 3.71 16.01
C GLN A 49 8.25 3.27 16.44
N GLU A 50 7.42 4.18 16.95
CA GLU A 50 6.01 3.88 17.29
C GLU A 50 5.23 3.48 16.05
N TRP A 51 5.49 4.15 14.93
CA TRP A 51 4.90 3.79 13.64
C TRP A 51 5.30 2.38 13.17
N GLN A 52 6.56 1.96 13.37
CA GLN A 52 6.94 0.55 13.11
C GLN A 52 6.13 -0.43 13.95
N ARG A 53 5.94 -0.14 15.23
CA ARG A 53 5.17 -1.01 16.13
C ARG A 53 3.70 -1.07 15.70
N LEU A 54 3.11 0.06 15.29
CA LEU A 54 1.77 0.07 14.70
C LEU A 54 1.70 -0.73 13.42
N HIS A 55 2.66 -0.57 12.52
CA HIS A 55 2.73 -1.33 11.29
C HIS A 55 2.75 -2.85 11.56
N GLN A 56 3.56 -3.30 12.53
CA GLN A 56 3.60 -4.70 12.94
C GLN A 56 2.28 -5.17 13.57
N LEU A 57 1.67 -4.34 14.43
CA LEU A 57 0.36 -4.62 15.02
C LEU A 57 -0.71 -4.78 13.93
N THR A 58 -0.77 -3.85 12.97
CA THR A 58 -1.69 -3.90 11.84
C THR A 58 -1.54 -5.20 11.07
N ARG A 59 -0.30 -5.62 10.77
CA ARG A 59 -0.04 -6.90 10.11
C ARG A 59 -0.62 -8.08 10.89
N ARG A 60 -0.41 -8.12 12.21
CA ARG A 60 -0.94 -9.19 13.06
C ARG A 60 -2.48 -9.19 13.12
N LEU A 61 -3.11 -8.01 13.09
CA LEU A 61 -4.58 -7.90 13.05
C LEU A 61 -5.15 -8.40 11.72
N LEU A 62 -4.49 -8.10 10.60
CA LEU A 62 -4.84 -8.63 9.28
C LEU A 62 -4.64 -10.15 9.21
N GLU A 63 -3.50 -10.65 9.72
CA GLU A 63 -3.19 -12.09 9.79
C GLU A 63 -4.23 -12.88 10.58
N LYS A 64 -4.64 -12.34 11.73
CA LYS A 64 -5.69 -12.93 12.58
C LYS A 64 -7.12 -12.69 12.07
N GLN A 65 -7.28 -12.00 10.94
CA GLN A 65 -8.57 -11.63 10.35
C GLN A 65 -9.48 -10.81 11.29
N LEU A 66 -8.90 -10.12 12.27
CA LEU A 66 -9.62 -9.21 13.17
C LEU A 66 -9.85 -7.85 12.51
N LEU A 67 -8.96 -7.48 11.58
CA LEU A 67 -9.07 -6.27 10.77
C LEU A 67 -9.42 -6.65 9.34
N HIS A 68 -10.56 -6.17 8.85
CA HIS A 68 -10.94 -6.29 7.45
C HIS A 68 -10.50 -5.06 6.65
N VAL A 69 -9.73 -5.30 5.59
CA VAL A 69 -9.40 -4.34 4.52
C VAL A 69 -9.52 -5.10 3.19
N PRO A 70 -10.11 -4.53 2.14
CA PRO A 70 -10.19 -5.20 0.84
C PRO A 70 -8.81 -5.26 0.15
N TYR A 71 -8.62 -6.24 -0.74
CA TYR A 71 -7.37 -6.44 -1.51
C TYR A 71 -7.17 -5.44 -2.65
N SER A 72 -8.23 -4.75 -3.06
CA SER A 72 -8.18 -3.73 -4.10
C SER A 72 -9.25 -2.67 -3.90
N LEU A 73 -9.07 -1.53 -4.55
CA LEU A 73 -10.13 -0.57 -4.77
C LEU A 73 -10.96 -0.91 -6.02
N GLU A 74 -12.05 -0.17 -6.23
CA GLU A 74 -13.01 -0.30 -7.36
C GLU A 74 -12.39 -0.09 -8.76
N TYR A 75 -11.07 0.16 -8.88
CA TYR A 75 -10.39 0.43 -10.15
C TYR A 75 -10.12 -0.81 -11.01
N ILE A 76 -10.69 -1.97 -10.65
CA ILE A 76 -10.45 -3.21 -11.37
C ILE A 76 -11.66 -3.53 -12.24
N GLN A 77 -11.58 -3.13 -13.51
CA GLN A 77 -12.56 -3.52 -14.53
C GLN A 77 -12.41 -5.01 -14.94
N PHE A 78 -11.26 -5.63 -14.65
CA PHE A 78 -11.00 -7.05 -14.84
C PHE A 78 -10.20 -7.55 -13.65
N VAL A 79 -10.82 -8.29 -12.73
CA VAL A 79 -10.06 -9.05 -11.73
C VAL A 79 -9.35 -10.13 -12.53
N PRO A 80 -8.02 -10.03 -12.74
CA PRO A 80 -7.34 -11.08 -13.46
C PRO A 80 -7.46 -12.36 -12.60
N LEU A 81 -7.43 -13.55 -13.22
CA LEU A 81 -7.52 -14.85 -12.53
C LEU A 81 -6.25 -15.12 -11.68
N LEU A 82 -5.83 -14.14 -10.87
CA LEU A 82 -4.63 -14.15 -10.05
C LEU A 82 -4.95 -14.66 -8.66
N ASN A 83 -4.03 -15.44 -8.11
CA ASN A 83 -4.10 -15.84 -6.72
C ASN A 83 -3.49 -14.74 -5.85
N LEU A 84 -4.29 -13.78 -5.38
CA LEU A 84 -3.79 -12.67 -4.57
C LEU A 84 -3.41 -13.06 -3.12
N LYS A 85 -3.69 -14.30 -2.69
CA LYS A 85 -3.43 -14.76 -1.31
C LYS A 85 -1.99 -14.56 -0.85
N PRO A 86 -0.94 -14.84 -1.66
CA PRO A 86 0.45 -14.66 -1.25
C PRO A 86 0.80 -13.20 -0.91
N PHE A 87 0.10 -12.23 -1.50
CA PHE A 87 0.32 -10.79 -1.29
C PHE A 87 -0.86 -10.10 -0.60
N ALA A 88 -1.72 -10.89 0.05
CA ALA A 88 -2.94 -10.41 0.70
C ALA A 88 -2.65 -9.26 1.67
N GLN A 89 -1.64 -9.42 2.54
CA GLN A 89 -1.29 -8.42 3.54
C GLN A 89 -0.71 -7.15 2.92
N GLU A 90 0.16 -7.29 1.91
CA GLU A 90 0.79 -6.19 1.20
C GLU A 90 -0.28 -5.33 0.51
N LEU A 91 -1.23 -5.96 -0.19
CA LEU A 91 -2.35 -5.27 -0.81
C LEU A 91 -3.24 -4.57 0.22
N GLN A 92 -3.61 -5.26 1.30
CA GLN A 92 -4.43 -4.70 2.37
C GLN A 92 -3.75 -3.51 3.05
N LEU A 93 -2.46 -3.59 3.35
CA LEU A 93 -1.72 -2.47 3.91
C LEU A 93 -1.69 -1.27 2.96
N SER A 94 -1.44 -1.51 1.67
CA SER A 94 -1.43 -0.46 0.65
C SER A 94 -2.78 0.25 0.56
N VAL A 95 -3.89 -0.51 0.54
CA VAL A 95 -5.25 0.03 0.55
C VAL A 95 -5.55 0.78 1.85
N LEU A 96 -5.17 0.23 3.01
CA LEU A 96 -5.37 0.87 4.31
C LEU A 96 -4.68 2.24 4.35
N PHE A 97 -3.44 2.32 3.89
CA PHE A 97 -2.71 3.59 3.85
C PHE A 97 -3.36 4.60 2.92
N LEU A 98 -3.83 4.18 1.75
CA LEU A 98 -4.61 5.06 0.88
C LEU A 98 -5.88 5.56 1.57
N ARG A 99 -6.63 4.69 2.26
CA ARG A 99 -7.82 5.10 3.03
C ARG A 99 -7.47 6.07 4.16
N THR A 100 -6.35 5.86 4.85
CA THR A 100 -5.85 6.79 5.89
C THR A 100 -5.60 8.17 5.30
N PHE A 101 -4.92 8.28 4.16
CA PHE A 101 -4.67 9.56 3.51
C PHE A 101 -5.93 10.20 2.92
N GLN A 102 -6.85 9.40 2.36
CA GLN A 102 -8.16 9.92 1.92
C GLN A 102 -8.92 10.58 3.07
N TYR A 103 -8.81 10.03 4.29
CA TYR A 103 -9.44 10.62 5.46
C TYR A 103 -8.66 11.83 5.99
N LEU A 104 -7.33 11.75 6.10
CA LEU A 104 -6.48 12.87 6.52
C LEU A 104 -6.63 14.09 5.59
N CYS A 105 -6.70 13.88 4.28
CA CYS A 105 -6.89 14.93 3.28
C CYS A 105 -8.37 15.34 3.09
N SER A 106 -9.30 14.74 3.83
CA SER A 106 -10.72 15.09 3.75
C SER A 106 -11.01 16.46 4.33
N GLN A 107 -12.20 16.99 4.05
CA GLN A 107 -12.67 18.27 4.61
C GLN A 107 -12.59 18.34 6.13
N SER A 108 -12.75 17.21 6.83
CA SER A 108 -12.66 17.15 8.29
C SER A 108 -11.25 17.34 8.84
N CYS A 109 -10.22 16.96 8.08
CA CYS A 109 -8.84 16.82 8.59
C CYS A 109 -7.79 17.61 7.80
N HIS A 110 -8.13 18.17 6.63
CA HIS A 110 -7.14 18.81 5.73
C HIS A 110 -6.33 19.95 6.37
N ASN A 111 -6.88 20.62 7.40
CA ASN A 111 -6.21 21.69 8.14
C ASN A 111 -5.61 21.25 9.49
N TRP A 112 -5.56 19.95 9.79
CA TRP A 112 -5.02 19.46 11.07
C TRP A 112 -3.51 19.64 11.19
N LEU A 113 -2.80 19.57 10.06
CA LEU A 113 -1.34 19.53 10.04
C LEU A 113 -0.76 20.74 9.34
N PRO A 114 0.29 21.37 9.92
CA PRO A 114 1.14 22.28 9.17
C PRO A 114 1.98 21.49 8.15
N LEU A 115 2.72 22.20 7.28
CA LEU A 115 3.52 21.61 6.22
C LEU A 115 4.52 20.57 6.75
N GLU A 116 5.14 20.81 7.90
CA GLU A 116 6.07 19.90 8.56
C GLU A 116 5.38 18.60 9.02
N GLY A 117 4.13 18.71 9.48
CA GLY A 117 3.31 17.56 9.85
C GLY A 117 2.95 16.70 8.64
N TRP A 118 2.62 17.34 7.51
CA TRP A 118 2.41 16.64 6.24
C TRP A 118 3.68 15.93 5.75
N ASN A 119 4.82 16.60 5.81
CA ASN A 119 6.13 16.00 5.47
C ASN A 119 6.42 14.78 6.36
N HIS A 120 6.13 14.89 7.67
CA HIS A 120 6.29 13.80 8.61
C HIS A 120 5.44 12.57 8.26
N VAL A 121 4.12 12.73 8.06
CA VAL A 121 3.24 11.59 7.73
C VAL A 121 3.60 10.97 6.37
N VAL A 122 4.01 11.79 5.38
CA VAL A 122 4.48 11.29 4.09
C VAL A 122 5.74 10.44 4.25
N LYS A 123 6.70 10.85 5.10
CA LYS A 123 7.90 10.04 5.38
C LYS A 123 7.56 8.71 6.05
N LEU A 124 6.63 8.70 7.01
CA LEU A 124 6.15 7.46 7.65
C LEU A 124 5.50 6.51 6.63
N LEU A 125 4.67 7.06 5.74
CA LEU A 125 4.05 6.33 4.64
C LEU A 125 5.10 5.74 3.70
N CYS A 126 5.99 6.56 3.15
CA CYS A 126 7.02 6.11 2.21
C CYS A 126 7.88 5.00 2.82
N GLY A 127 8.32 5.16 4.07
CA GLY A 127 9.07 4.11 4.75
C GLY A 127 8.28 2.79 4.86
N SER A 128 6.95 2.85 4.99
CA SER A 128 6.10 1.64 5.05
C SER A 128 5.92 0.99 3.69
N LEU A 129 5.71 1.80 2.66
CA LEU A 129 5.57 1.31 1.30
C LEU A 129 6.90 0.75 0.76
N THR A 130 8.05 1.33 1.10
CA THR A 130 9.37 0.74 0.77
C THR A 130 9.52 -0.65 1.40
N ARG A 131 9.21 -0.81 2.69
CA ARG A 131 9.23 -2.15 3.34
C ARG A 131 8.23 -3.13 2.73
N LEU A 132 7.10 -2.63 2.25
CA LEU A 132 6.11 -3.43 1.53
C LEU A 132 6.70 -3.91 0.20
N LEU A 133 7.36 -3.06 -0.58
CA LEU A 133 8.05 -3.46 -1.81
C LEU A 133 9.14 -4.51 -1.54
N ASP A 134 9.89 -4.36 -0.45
CA ASP A 134 10.87 -5.37 -0.02
C ASP A 134 10.20 -6.70 0.35
N SER A 135 9.06 -6.67 1.04
CA SER A 135 8.25 -7.86 1.33
C SER A 135 7.81 -8.57 0.04
N VAL A 136 7.36 -7.82 -0.97
CA VAL A 136 6.97 -8.38 -2.27
C VAL A 136 8.16 -9.09 -2.91
N ARG A 137 9.33 -8.45 -2.98
CA ARG A 137 10.56 -9.06 -3.54
C ARG A 137 10.97 -10.33 -2.77
N LEU A 138 10.82 -10.33 -1.44
CA LEU A 138 11.09 -11.50 -0.60
C LEU A 138 10.11 -12.65 -0.89
N ILE A 139 8.80 -12.37 -0.97
CA ILE A 139 7.78 -13.38 -1.31
C ILE A 139 8.06 -13.97 -2.71
N GLN A 140 8.45 -13.14 -3.68
CA GLN A 140 8.81 -13.59 -5.02
C GLN A 140 10.05 -14.50 -5.04
N SER A 141 11.08 -14.15 -4.28
CA SER A 141 12.34 -14.91 -4.23
C SER A 141 12.26 -16.17 -3.37
N ALA A 142 11.31 -16.25 -2.43
CA ALA A 142 11.17 -17.36 -1.49
C ALA A 142 10.45 -18.61 -2.06
N GLY A 143 10.13 -18.69 -3.35
CA GLY A 143 9.43 -19.86 -3.92
C GLY A 143 10.19 -21.18 -3.72
N PRO A 144 9.58 -22.39 -3.85
CA PRO A 144 8.21 -22.87 -3.66
C PRO A 144 8.13 -23.82 -2.43
N TRP A 145 8.73 -23.46 -1.29
CA TRP A 145 8.89 -24.41 -0.17
C TRP A 145 7.67 -24.54 0.76
N ALA A 146 6.60 -23.77 0.53
CA ALA A 146 5.40 -23.78 1.38
C ALA A 146 4.10 -24.26 0.69
N GLN A 147 4.06 -24.32 -0.65
CA GLN A 147 2.82 -24.55 -1.42
C GLN A 147 3.07 -25.21 -2.80
N GLY A 148 3.62 -26.43 -2.86
CA GLY A 148 3.59 -27.26 -4.09
C GLY A 148 4.43 -26.78 -5.30
N PRO A 149 4.42 -27.53 -6.42
CA PRO A 149 5.33 -27.30 -7.54
C PRO A 149 5.01 -26.00 -8.30
N GLU A 150 6.05 -25.20 -8.56
CA GLU A 150 6.13 -24.07 -9.51
C GLU A 150 4.92 -23.12 -9.59
N GLN A 151 4.69 -22.31 -8.55
CA GLN A 151 3.80 -21.16 -8.68
C GLN A 151 4.63 -19.91 -9.04
N ASP A 152 4.69 -19.59 -10.33
CA ASP A 152 5.19 -18.31 -10.82
C ASP A 152 4.26 -17.18 -10.33
N LEU A 153 4.72 -16.40 -9.35
CA LEU A 153 3.98 -15.27 -8.77
C LEU A 153 4.25 -13.94 -9.49
N THR A 154 4.83 -13.99 -10.70
CA THR A 154 5.21 -12.78 -11.45
C THR A 154 4.00 -11.88 -11.70
N GLN A 155 2.86 -12.44 -12.14
CA GLN A 155 1.67 -11.65 -12.46
C GLN A 155 1.04 -11.02 -11.21
N GLU A 156 0.96 -11.78 -10.12
CA GLU A 156 0.51 -11.29 -8.82
C GLU A 156 1.38 -10.13 -8.31
N ALA A 157 2.71 -10.26 -8.42
CA ALA A 157 3.61 -9.19 -7.99
C ALA A 157 3.55 -7.96 -8.90
N LEU A 158 3.44 -8.11 -10.22
CA LEU A 158 3.20 -7.00 -11.16
C LEU A 158 1.90 -6.26 -10.81
N PHE A 159 0.87 -7.00 -10.43
CA PHE A 159 -0.39 -6.43 -9.95
C PHE A 159 -0.18 -5.63 -8.65
N VAL A 160 0.58 -6.16 -7.68
CA VAL A 160 0.90 -5.43 -6.44
C VAL A 160 1.67 -4.13 -6.72
N TYR A 161 2.69 -4.17 -7.58
CA TYR A 161 3.43 -2.97 -7.97
C TYR A 161 2.53 -1.94 -8.65
N THR A 162 1.63 -2.38 -9.53
CA THR A 162 0.61 -1.51 -10.14
C THR A 162 -0.28 -0.86 -9.07
N GLN A 163 -0.79 -1.62 -8.10
CA GLN A 163 -1.64 -1.07 -7.03
C GLN A 163 -0.89 -0.05 -6.17
N VAL A 164 0.33 -0.40 -5.71
CA VAL A 164 1.16 0.51 -4.89
C VAL A 164 1.48 1.80 -5.63
N PHE A 165 1.81 1.72 -6.93
CA PHE A 165 2.02 2.88 -7.78
C PHE A 165 0.77 3.77 -7.85
N CYS A 166 -0.39 3.17 -8.14
CA CYS A 166 -1.66 3.88 -8.23
C CYS A 166 -2.03 4.56 -6.90
N HIS A 167 -1.79 3.89 -5.78
CA HIS A 167 -2.06 4.46 -4.45
C HIS A 167 -1.11 5.61 -4.12
N ALA A 168 0.19 5.48 -4.42
CA ALA A 168 1.15 6.57 -4.23
C ALA A 168 0.74 7.82 -5.03
N LEU A 169 0.35 7.65 -6.29
CA LEU A 169 -0.11 8.76 -7.14
C LEU A 169 -1.42 9.39 -6.65
N HIS A 170 -2.39 8.59 -6.22
CA HIS A 170 -3.62 9.12 -5.62
C HIS A 170 -3.33 9.95 -4.38
N ILE A 171 -2.40 9.50 -3.52
CA ILE A 171 -2.01 10.25 -2.33
C ILE A 171 -1.31 11.54 -2.72
N MET A 172 -0.40 11.52 -3.71
CA MET A 172 0.23 12.73 -4.23
C MET A 172 -0.80 13.75 -4.75
N ALA A 173 -1.85 13.30 -5.44
CA ALA A 173 -2.89 14.17 -5.97
C ALA A 173 -3.75 14.84 -4.87
N MET A 174 -3.78 14.28 -3.65
CA MET A 174 -4.50 14.83 -2.50
C MET A 174 -3.65 15.77 -1.63
N LEU A 175 -2.34 15.85 -1.87
CA LEU A 175 -1.38 16.54 -1.02
C LEU A 175 -0.84 17.82 -1.66
N HIS A 176 -0.27 18.69 -0.81
CA HIS A 176 0.50 19.84 -1.26
C HIS A 176 1.76 19.40 -2.03
N PRO A 177 2.05 19.96 -3.23
CA PRO A 177 3.18 19.54 -4.06
C PRO A 177 4.55 19.55 -3.36
N GLU A 178 4.73 20.42 -2.38
CA GLU A 178 5.95 20.62 -1.59
C GLU A 178 6.31 19.40 -0.73
N VAL A 179 5.33 18.57 -0.34
CA VAL A 179 5.58 17.37 0.48
C VAL A 179 5.61 16.08 -0.34
N CYS A 180 5.32 16.15 -1.64
CA CYS A 180 5.16 14.96 -2.49
C CYS A 180 6.46 14.34 -2.98
N GLU A 181 7.62 14.98 -2.78
CA GLU A 181 8.91 14.48 -3.28
C GLU A 181 9.22 13.03 -2.86
N PRO A 182 9.05 12.63 -1.58
CA PRO A 182 9.31 11.24 -1.18
C PRO A 182 8.36 10.22 -1.84
N LEU A 183 7.11 10.61 -2.12
CA LEU A 183 6.13 9.75 -2.81
C LEU A 183 6.46 9.63 -4.29
N TYR A 184 6.94 10.72 -4.90
CA TYR A 184 7.39 10.71 -6.28
C TYR A 184 8.58 9.75 -6.48
N VAL A 185 9.58 9.81 -5.59
CA VAL A 185 10.72 8.87 -5.61
C VAL A 185 10.25 7.42 -5.44
N LEU A 186 9.33 7.16 -4.50
CA LEU A 186 8.74 5.84 -4.29
C LEU A 186 7.98 5.34 -5.54
N ALA A 187 7.23 6.21 -6.22
CA ALA A 187 6.52 5.87 -7.44
C ALA A 187 7.49 5.47 -8.56
N LEU A 188 8.61 6.20 -8.70
CA LEU A 188 9.68 5.84 -9.62
C LEU A 188 10.33 4.50 -9.25
N GLU A 189 10.61 4.24 -7.97
CA GLU A 189 11.15 2.96 -7.51
C GLU A 189 10.19 1.81 -7.84
N THR A 190 8.90 2.00 -7.57
CA THR A 190 7.85 1.02 -7.86
C THR A 190 7.79 0.69 -9.35
N LEU A 191 7.87 1.70 -10.23
CA LEU A 191 7.95 1.48 -11.68
C LEU A 191 9.23 0.74 -12.09
N THR A 192 10.37 0.99 -11.44
CA THR A 192 11.59 0.21 -11.70
C THR A 192 11.42 -1.25 -11.31
N CYS A 193 10.75 -1.53 -10.19
CA CYS A 193 10.46 -2.92 -9.78
C CYS A 193 9.57 -3.61 -10.81
N TYR A 194 8.50 -2.93 -11.23
CA TYR A 194 7.59 -3.40 -12.26
C TYR A 194 8.32 -3.67 -13.59
N GLU A 195 9.12 -2.72 -14.07
CA GLU A 195 9.87 -2.84 -15.31
C GLU A 195 10.83 -4.03 -15.26
N THR A 196 11.60 -4.14 -14.17
CA THR A 196 12.58 -5.23 -13.99
C THR A 196 11.89 -6.59 -14.05
N LEU A 197 10.76 -6.72 -13.36
CA LEU A 197 10.00 -7.96 -13.32
C LEU A 197 9.32 -8.27 -14.66
N SER A 198 8.68 -7.27 -15.29
CA SER A 198 7.92 -7.47 -16.54
C SER A 198 8.81 -7.94 -17.71
N LYS A 199 10.08 -7.49 -17.76
CA LYS A 199 11.05 -7.93 -18.79
C LYS A 199 11.39 -9.41 -18.71
N THR A 200 11.16 -10.06 -17.57
CA THR A 200 11.47 -11.48 -17.39
C THR A 200 10.39 -12.43 -17.94
N ASN A 201 9.24 -11.92 -18.40
CA ASN A 201 8.12 -12.74 -18.89
C ASN A 201 7.66 -12.31 -20.32
N PRO A 202 8.31 -12.82 -21.39
CA PRO A 202 8.19 -12.31 -22.76
C PRO A 202 7.04 -12.90 -23.60
N SER A 203 6.03 -13.53 -22.99
CA SER A 203 4.91 -14.14 -23.75
C SER A 203 4.12 -13.13 -24.60
N VAL A 204 3.52 -13.56 -25.72
CA VAL A 204 2.70 -12.66 -26.57
C VAL A 204 1.45 -12.15 -25.83
N SER A 205 0.88 -12.97 -24.93
CA SER A 205 -0.21 -12.56 -24.04
C SER A 205 0.21 -11.44 -23.08
N SER A 206 1.45 -11.51 -22.56
CA SER A 206 1.99 -10.47 -21.68
C SER A 206 2.30 -9.16 -22.42
N LEU A 207 2.56 -9.17 -23.73
CA LEU A 207 2.75 -7.94 -24.51
C LEU A 207 1.48 -7.08 -24.62
N LEU A 208 0.34 -7.69 -24.91
CA LEU A 208 -0.95 -6.99 -24.97
C LEU A 208 -1.37 -6.49 -23.59
N GLN A 209 -1.27 -7.36 -22.57
CA GLN A 209 -1.56 -7.01 -21.19
C GLN A 209 -0.69 -5.82 -20.74
N ARG A 210 0.61 -5.86 -21.02
CA ARG A 210 1.54 -4.76 -20.73
C ARG A 210 1.16 -3.47 -21.45
N ALA A 211 0.71 -3.53 -22.71
CA ALA A 211 0.25 -2.33 -23.42
C ALA A 211 -1.02 -1.73 -22.79
N HIS A 212 -1.94 -2.58 -22.31
CA HIS A 212 -3.13 -2.13 -21.57
C HIS A 212 -2.75 -1.51 -20.21
N GLU A 213 -1.89 -2.18 -19.44
CA GLU A 213 -1.38 -1.69 -18.16
C GLU A 213 -0.62 -0.37 -18.33
N GLN A 214 0.23 -0.25 -19.35
CA GLN A 214 0.96 0.98 -19.66
C GLN A 214 0.01 2.14 -19.97
N ARG A 215 -1.06 1.93 -20.76
CA ARG A 215 -2.08 2.97 -21.00
C ARG A 215 -2.81 3.37 -19.73
N PHE A 216 -3.16 2.39 -18.89
CA PHE A 216 -3.80 2.64 -17.60
C PHE A 216 -2.90 3.46 -16.67
N LEU A 217 -1.64 3.05 -16.49
CA LEU A 217 -0.67 3.78 -15.67
C LEU A 217 -0.46 5.22 -16.15
N LYS A 218 -0.41 5.43 -17.48
CA LYS A 218 -0.34 6.77 -18.08
C LYS A 218 -1.56 7.61 -17.73
N SER A 219 -2.77 7.05 -17.84
CA SER A 219 -4.00 7.78 -17.51
C SER A 219 -4.04 8.25 -16.05
N ILE A 220 -3.42 7.50 -15.13
CA ILE A 220 -3.30 7.90 -13.72
C ILE A 220 -2.23 8.99 -13.55
N ALA A 221 -1.11 8.87 -14.26
CA ALA A 221 -0.01 9.85 -14.18
C ALA A 221 -0.36 11.22 -14.78
N GLU A 222 -1.33 11.31 -15.69
CA GLU A 222 -1.75 12.56 -16.32
C GLU A 222 -2.21 13.64 -15.32
N GLY A 223 -2.80 13.21 -14.21
CA GLY A 223 -3.28 14.09 -13.13
C GLY A 223 -2.21 14.62 -12.18
N ILE A 224 -0.94 14.27 -12.37
CA ILE A 224 0.14 14.62 -11.44
C ILE A 224 0.73 16.00 -11.74
N SER A 225 0.94 16.78 -10.68
CA SER A 225 1.67 18.04 -10.69
C SER A 225 2.95 17.96 -9.82
N PRO A 226 3.97 18.80 -10.08
CA PRO A 226 4.13 19.68 -11.24
C PRO A 226 4.39 18.90 -12.54
N GLU A 227 4.27 19.59 -13.67
CA GLU A 227 4.39 19.00 -15.01
C GLU A 227 5.70 18.23 -15.22
N GLU A 228 6.81 18.69 -14.67
CA GLU A 228 8.12 18.02 -14.77
C GLU A 228 8.11 16.60 -14.18
N ARG A 229 7.43 16.40 -13.03
CA ARG A 229 7.27 15.07 -12.41
C ARG A 229 6.41 14.17 -13.29
N ARG A 230 5.33 14.71 -13.84
CA ARG A 230 4.47 14.00 -14.79
C ARG A 230 5.24 13.57 -16.03
N GLN A 231 6.01 14.47 -16.65
CA GLN A 231 6.79 14.15 -17.85
C GLN A 231 7.80 13.04 -17.59
N THR A 232 8.48 13.08 -16.44
CA THR A 232 9.44 12.03 -16.06
C THR A 232 8.75 10.67 -15.85
N LEU A 233 7.59 10.64 -15.19
CA LEU A 233 6.80 9.40 -15.05
C LEU A 233 6.37 8.85 -16.41
N LEU A 234 5.86 9.70 -17.30
CA LEU A 234 5.43 9.30 -18.64
C LEU A 234 6.61 8.80 -19.49
N GLN A 235 7.78 9.44 -19.41
CA GLN A 235 9.00 8.99 -20.07
C GLN A 235 9.42 7.61 -19.57
N LYS A 236 9.44 7.39 -18.25
CA LYS A 236 9.75 6.08 -17.67
C LYS A 236 8.74 5.01 -18.07
N MET A 237 7.46 5.37 -18.19
CA MET A 237 6.44 4.45 -18.69
C MET A 237 6.63 4.09 -20.15
N ASN A 238 7.21 4.97 -20.97
CA ASN A 238 7.48 4.70 -22.38
C ASN A 238 8.69 3.79 -22.59
N SER A 239 9.58 3.63 -21.59
CA SER A 239 10.83 2.87 -21.74
C SER A 239 10.71 1.37 -21.43
N PHE A 240 9.55 0.90 -20.94
CA PHE A 240 9.27 -0.52 -20.68
C PHE A 240 8.18 -1.07 -21.59
#